data_AF-A0A936STT4-F1
#
_entry.id   AF-A0A936STT4-F1
#
_cell.length_a   1.000
_cell.length_b   1.000
_cell.length_c   1.000
_cell.angle_alpha   90.00
_cell.angle_beta   90.00
_cell.angle_gamma   90.00
#
_symmetry.space_group_name_H-M   'P 1'
#
loop_
_entity.id
_entity.type
_entity.pdbx_description
1 polymer ?
#
loop_
_entity_poly.entity_id
_entity_poly.type
_entity_poly.pdbx_seq_one_letter_code
_entity_poly.pdbx_strand_id
1 'polypeptide(L)' 'MLLPALAIMLCAAILAGCYVVFDRLQTRIEQTHGRPRWLAIGLAAGVGMIALLTFWCCFSFSAGLMQSLGLNL' A
#
# COMPACT_ATOMS: atom_id res chain seq x y z
N MET A 1 -18.04 -2.69 15.19
CA MET A 1 -16.65 -3.20 15.30
C MET A 1 -16.25 -4.10 14.12
N LEU A 2 -17.18 -4.81 13.45
CA LEU A 2 -16.85 -5.66 12.30
C LEU A 2 -16.42 -4.88 11.04
N LEU A 3 -17.09 -3.77 10.75
CA LEU A 3 -16.82 -2.90 9.60
C LEU A 3 -15.34 -2.41 9.50
N PRO A 4 -14.73 -1.85 10.56
CA PRO A 4 -13.35 -1.40 10.51
C PRO A 4 -12.35 -2.57 10.42
N ALA A 5 -12.65 -3.71 11.04
CA ALA A 5 -11.81 -4.90 10.90
C ALA A 5 -11.81 -5.41 9.44
N LEU A 6 -12.96 -5.40 8.77
CA LEU A 6 -13.04 -5.71 7.34
C LEU A 6 -12.27 -4.69 6.49
N ALA A 7 -12.36 -3.39 6.81
CA ALA A 7 -11.58 -2.35 6.13
C ALA A 7 -10.06 -2.57 6.28
N ILE A 8 -9.59 -2.92 7.48
CA ILE A 8 -8.18 -3.23 7.75
C ILE A 8 -7.71 -4.46 6.97
N MET A 9 -8.51 -5.53 6.97
CA MET A 9 -8.21 -6.74 6.17
C MET A 9 -8.12 -6.44 4.67
N LEU A 10 -9.01 -5.58 4.18
CA LEU A 10 -9.05 -5.19 2.77
C LEU A 10 -7.86 -4.31 2.39
N CYS A 11 -7.46 -3.35 3.24
CA CYS A 11 -6.20 -2.61 3.06
C CYS A 11 -4.99 -3.55 3.06
N ALA A 12 -4.93 -4.51 3.99
CA ALA A 12 -3.81 -5.44 4.09
C ALA A 12 -3.67 -6.29 2.81
N ALA A 13 -4.79 -6.73 2.24
CA ALA A 13 -4.81 -7.42 0.95
C ALA A 13 -4.32 -6.53 -0.20
N ILE A 14 -4.72 -5.25 -0.23
CA ILE A 14 -4.25 -4.28 -1.23
C ILE A 14 -2.73 -4.05 -1.09
N LEU A 15 -2.25 -3.85 0.14
CA LEU A 15 -0.82 -3.69 0.44
C LEU A 15 0.00 -4.91 0.02
N ALA A 16 -0.50 -6.12 0.28
CA ALA A 16 0.14 -7.36 -0.18
C ALA A 16 0.20 -7.43 -1.71
N GLY A 17 -0.89 -7.06 -2.40
CA GLY A 17 -0.92 -6.96 -3.86
C GLY A 17 0.09 -5.93 -4.39
N CYS A 18 0.14 -4.74 -3.79
CA CYS A 18 1.13 -3.71 -4.12
C CYS A 18 2.55 -4.23 -3.95
N TYR A 19 2.86 -4.95 -2.87
CA TYR A 19 4.18 -5.53 -2.63
C TYR A 19 4.58 -6.51 -3.74
N VAL A 20 3.69 -7.44 -4.12
CA VAL A 20 3.95 -8.41 -5.19
C VAL A 20 4.19 -7.70 -6.53
N VAL A 21 3.37 -6.69 -6.86
CA VAL A 21 3.54 -5.93 -8.11
C VAL A 21 4.84 -5.13 -8.08
N PHE A 22 5.19 -4.52 -6.95
CA PHE A 22 6.42 -3.75 -6.79
C PHE A 22 7.66 -4.65 -6.94
N ASP A 23 7.68 -5.82 -6.32
CA ASP A 23 8.75 -6.82 -6.43
C ASP A 23 8.97 -7.26 -7.89
N ARG A 24 7.87 -7.52 -8.62
CA ARG A 24 7.90 -7.85 -10.05
C ARG A 24 8.41 -6.71 -10.91
N LEU A 25 8.05 -5.46 -10.59
CA LEU A 25 8.57 -4.29 -11.28
C LEU A 25 10.06 -4.08 -10.99
N GLN A 26 10.50 -4.34 -9.76
CA GLN A 26 11.89 -4.20 -9.33
C GLN A 26 12.79 -5.19 -10.07
N THR A 27 12.39 -6.47 -10.15
CA THR A 27 13.09 -7.48 -10.97
C THR A 27 13.14 -7.11 -12.44
N ARG A 28 12.07 -6.52 -13.00
CA ARG A 28 12.08 -6.00 -14.38
C ARG A 28 13.04 -4.83 -14.55
N ILE A 29 13.11 -3.90 -13.59
CA ILE A 29 14.05 -2.76 -13.63
C ILE A 29 15.49 -3.25 -13.65
N GLU A 30 15.81 -4.29 -12.89
CA GLU A 30 17.15 -4.90 -12.84
C GLU A 30 17.53 -5.55 -14.18
N GLN A 31 16.57 -6.24 -14.82
CA GLN A 31 16.81 -6.95 -16.08
C GLN A 31 16.81 -6.05 -17.32
N THR A 32 16.25 -4.83 -17.25
CA THR A 32 16.07 -3.96 -18.42
C THR A 32 16.95 -2.72 -18.35
N HIS A 33 17.75 -2.47 -19.39
CA HIS A 33 18.57 -1.24 -19.51
C HIS A 33 18.00 -0.28 -20.56
N GLY A 34 18.10 1.03 -20.31
CA GLY A 34 17.66 2.09 -21.22
C GLY A 34 16.23 2.61 -20.97
N ARG A 35 15.56 3.09 -22.02
CA ARG A 35 14.24 3.74 -21.97
C ARG A 35 13.11 2.93 -21.29
N PRO A 36 12.99 1.59 -21.48
CA PRO A 36 11.96 0.81 -20.79
C PRO A 36 12.15 0.73 -19.27
N ARG A 37 13.38 0.93 -18.77
CA ARG A 37 13.68 0.97 -17.33
C ARG A 37 12.98 2.13 -16.62
N TRP A 38 12.98 3.32 -17.24
CA TRP A 38 12.30 4.50 -16.70
C TRP A 38 10.79 4.31 -16.58
N LEU A 39 10.19 3.57 -17.53
CA LEU A 39 8.77 3.27 -17.50
C LEU A 39 8.42 2.32 -16.35
N ALA A 40 9.27 1.31 -16.10
CA ALA A 40 9.11 0.42 -14.95
C ALA A 40 9.33 1.14 -13.60
N ILE A 41 10.29 2.07 -13.52
CA ILE A 41 10.49 2.92 -12.33
C ILE A 41 9.26 3.80 -12.08
N GLY A 42 8.69 4.42 -13.13
CA GLY A 42 7.48 5.22 -13.01
C GLY A 42 6.28 4.41 -12.52
N LEU A 43 6.11 3.19 -13.04
CA LEU A 43 5.08 2.26 -12.56
C LEU A 43 5.31 1.86 -11.10
N ALA A 44 6.55 1.56 -10.71
CA ALA A 44 6.88 1.24 -9.32
C ALA A 44 6.54 2.40 -8.39
N ALA A 45 6.93 3.63 -8.75
CA ALA A 45 6.57 4.83 -7.99
C ALA A 45 5.05 5.00 -7.83
N GLY A 46 4.28 4.74 -8.89
CA GLY A 46 2.81 4.76 -8.84
C GLY A 46 2.22 3.72 -7.89
N VAL A 47 2.73 2.48 -7.92
CA VAL A 47 2.33 1.41 -7.00
C VAL A 47 2.68 1.77 -5.56
N GLY A 48 3.86 2.37 -5.33
CA GLY A 48 4.29 2.86 -4.02
C GLY A 48 3.35 3.96 -3.49
N MET A 49 2.91 4.88 -4.35
CA MET A 49 1.97 5.93 -3.97
C MET A 49 0.59 5.37 -3.57
N ILE A 50 0.10 4.37 -4.30
CA ILE A 50 -1.14 3.66 -3.95
C ILE A 50 -1.00 2.94 -2.60
N ALA A 51 0.15 2.30 -2.36
CA ALA A 51 0.43 1.65 -1.09
C ALA A 51 0.46 2.64 0.08
N LEU A 52 1.11 3.80 -0.08
CA LEU A 52 1.16 4.89 0.90
C LEU A 52 -0.24 5.44 1.23
N LEU A 53 -1.05 5.72 0.20
CA LEU A 53 -2.44 6.16 0.38
C LEU A 53 -3.27 5.14 1.14
N THR A 54 -3.17 3.86 0.76
CA THR A 54 -3.89 2.76 1.40
C THR A 54 -3.47 2.61 2.86
N PHE A 55 -2.17 2.69 3.14
CA PHE A 55 -1.64 2.66 4.49
C PHE A 55 -2.17 3.81 5.34
N TRP A 56 -2.17 5.04 4.80
CA TRP A 56 -2.65 6.22 5.52
C TRP A 56 -4.15 6.16 5.83
N CYS A 57 -4.96 5.68 4.88
CA CYS A 57 -6.37 5.41 5.12
C CYS A 57 -6.55 4.41 6.27
N CYS A 58 -5.81 3.30 6.25
CA CYS A 58 -5.94 2.28 7.28
C CYS A 58 -5.44 2.72 8.66
N PHE A 59 -4.38 3.54 8.70
CA PHE A 59 -3.93 4.17 9.93
C PHE A 59 -5.00 5.11 10.50
N SER A 60 -5.61 5.94 9.66
CA SER A 60 -6.67 6.88 10.08
C SER A 60 -7.91 6.17 10.62
N PHE A 61 -8.35 5.08 9.97
CA PHE A 61 -9.47 4.26 10.46
C PHE A 61 -9.14 3.57 11.78
N SER A 62 -7.91 3.05 11.92
CA SER A 62 -7.46 2.40 13.16
C SER A 62 -7.36 3.40 14.32
N ALA A 63 -6.81 4.59 14.06
CA ALA A 63 -6.72 5.69 15.02
C ALA A 63 -8.10 6.18 15.46
N GLY A 64 -9.02 6.39 14.50
CA GLY A 64 -10.42 6.73 14.80
C GLY A 64 -11.12 5.66 15.65
N LEU A 65 -10.78 4.38 15.44
CA LEU A 65 -11.28 3.31 16.28
C LEU A 65 -10.76 3.37 17.71
N MET A 66 -9.45 3.54 17.89
CA MET A 66 -8.85 3.66 19.22
C MET A 66 -9.41 4.86 19.99
N GLN A 67 -9.60 5.99 19.29
CA GLN A 67 -10.23 7.17 19.87
C GLN A 67 -11.70 6.90 20.27
N SER A 68 -12.47 6.19 19.44
CA SER A 68 -13.85 5.79 19.76
C SER A 68 -13.96 4.80 20.92
N LEU A 69 -12.91 3.99 21.15
CA LEU A 69 -12.82 3.03 22.25
C LEU A 69 -12.34 3.66 23.56
N GLY A 70 -12.07 4.97 23.57
CA GLY A 70 -11.60 5.71 24.75
C GLY A 70 -10.13 5.46 25.10
N LEU A 71 -9.39 4.75 24.24
CA LEU A 71 -7.93 4.66 24.31
C LEU A 71 -7.37 6.00 23.80
N ASN A 72 -7.33 6.99 24.68
CA ASN A 72 -6.65 8.25 24.43
C ASN A 72 -5.15 7.95 24.31
N LEU A 73 -4.61 8.18 23.12
CA LEU A 73 -3.18 8.19 22.86
C LEU A 73 -2.59 9.53 23.33
#